data_AF-A0A964NVN2-F1
#
_entry.id   AF-A0A964NVN2-F1
#
_cell.length_a   1.000
_cell.length_b   1.000
_cell.length_c   1.000
_cell.angle_alpha   90.00
_cell.angle_beta   90.00
_cell.angle_gamma   90.00
#
_symmetry.space_group_name_H-M   'P 1'
#
loop_
_entity.id
_entity.type
_entity.pdbx_description
1 polymer ?
#
loop_
_entity_poly.entity_id
_entity_poly.type
_entity_poly.pdbx_seq_one_letter_code
_entity_poly.pdbx_strand_id
1 'polypeptide(L)'
;MRLVEAQAEKGRVELSEVLPADLPLLRADDRRMRQIIINLLFNAVKFTPQRGRVSVSVMRKNGGLAIEVRDTGIGIAARRNPPGHGAVRPGRKPDQPQI
;
A
#
# COMPACT_ATOMS: atom_id res chain seq x y z
N MET A 1 2.76 9.79 -9.68
CA MET A 1 3.43 8.47 -9.78
C MET A 1 3.03 7.83 -11.11
N ARG A 2 3.74 8.11 -12.20
CA ARG A 2 3.30 7.72 -13.57
C ARG A 2 2.91 6.25 -13.74
N LEU A 3 3.57 5.34 -13.03
CA LEU A 3 3.31 3.91 -13.19
C LEU A 3 1.95 3.49 -12.60
N VAL A 4 1.53 4.09 -11.48
CA VAL A 4 0.22 3.79 -10.86
C VAL A 4 -0.90 4.38 -11.70
N GLU A 5 -0.72 5.62 -12.16
CA GLU A 5 -1.65 6.30 -13.08
C GLU A 5 -1.88 5.45 -14.34
N ALA A 6 -0.81 4.99 -14.99
CA ALA A 6 -0.90 4.14 -16.17
C ALA A 6 -1.60 2.78 -15.92
N GLN A 7 -1.47 2.20 -14.72
CA GLN A 7 -2.18 0.97 -14.38
C GLN A 7 -3.66 1.22 -14.13
N ALA A 8 -4.02 2.32 -13.47
CA ALA A 8 -5.41 2.69 -13.23
C ALA A 8 -6.15 3.01 -14.54
N GLU A 9 -5.49 3.70 -15.47
CA GLU A 9 -6.01 3.94 -16.82
C GLU A 9 -6.30 2.63 -17.55
N LYS A 10 -5.34 1.69 -17.56
CA LYS A 10 -5.52 0.35 -18.16
C LYS A 10 -6.67 -0.41 -17.50
N GLY A 11 -6.79 -0.32 -16.18
CA GLY A 11 -7.86 -0.94 -15.40
C GLY A 11 -9.20 -0.21 -15.46
N ARG A 12 -9.27 0.98 -16.09
CA ARG A 12 -10.42 1.90 -16.06
C ARG A 12 -10.89 2.18 -14.63
N VAL A 13 -9.94 2.42 -13.74
CA VAL A 13 -10.15 2.76 -12.33
C VAL A 13 -9.90 4.26 -12.15
N GLU A 14 -10.80 4.95 -11.46
CA GLU A 14 -10.64 6.36 -11.12
C GLU A 14 -9.65 6.50 -9.96
N LEU A 15 -8.63 7.35 -10.13
CA LEU A 15 -7.70 7.75 -9.07
C LEU A 15 -8.03 9.16 -8.60
N SER A 16 -8.04 9.36 -7.28
CA SER A 16 -8.23 10.67 -6.68
C SER A 16 -7.33 10.85 -5.45
N GLU A 17 -6.99 12.10 -5.16
CA GLU A 17 -6.20 12.47 -3.99
C GLU A 17 -6.89 13.59 -3.20
N VAL A 18 -6.80 13.50 -1.88
CA VAL A 18 -7.32 14.51 -0.94
C VAL A 18 -6.20 14.87 0.02
N LEU A 19 -5.48 15.94 -0.32
CA LEU A 19 -4.31 16.42 0.40
C LEU A 19 -4.62 17.82 0.98
N PRO A 20 -4.64 17.98 2.31
CA PRO A 20 -4.74 19.29 2.94
C PRO A 20 -3.58 20.19 2.52
N ALA A 21 -3.84 21.48 2.31
CA ALA A 21 -2.80 22.44 1.93
C ALA A 21 -1.79 22.69 3.05
N ASP A 22 -2.16 22.42 4.30
CA ASP A 22 -1.41 22.72 5.52
C ASP A 22 -0.69 21.49 6.11
N LEU A 23 -0.34 20.51 5.28
CA LEU A 23 0.36 19.32 5.76
C LEU A 23 1.75 19.66 6.32
N PRO A 24 2.07 19.19 7.55
CA PRO A 24 3.38 19.39 8.13
C PRO A 24 4.41 18.49 7.44
N LEU A 25 5.69 18.87 7.53
CA LEU A 25 6.78 17.99 7.13
C LEU A 25 6.82 16.75 8.03
N LEU A 26 6.94 15.58 7.40
CA LEU A 26 7.08 14.31 8.09
C LEU A 26 8.55 13.88 8.11
N ARG A 27 9.10 13.61 9.29
CA ARG A 27 10.42 12.98 9.42
C ARG A 27 10.27 11.47 9.24
N ALA A 28 10.56 10.99 8.03
CA ALA A 28 10.51 9.57 7.68
C ALA A 28 11.61 9.22 6.66
N ASP A 29 11.84 7.92 6.45
CA ASP A 29 12.64 7.43 5.33
C ASP A 29 11.83 7.56 4.03
N ASP A 30 12.22 8.49 3.15
CA ASP A 30 11.52 8.77 1.88
C ASP A 30 11.37 7.52 1.02
N ARG A 31 12.41 6.68 0.95
CA ARG A 31 12.41 5.48 0.10
C ARG A 31 11.42 4.46 0.61
N ARG A 32 11.45 4.18 1.92
CA ARG A 32 10.49 3.25 2.55
C ARG A 32 9.06 3.78 2.46
N MET A 33 8.86 5.07 2.68
CA MET A 33 7.53 5.70 2.61
C MET A 33 6.94 5.58 1.21
N ARG A 34 7.74 5.92 0.19
CA ARG A 34 7.36 5.77 -1.21
C ARG A 34 7.01 4.32 -1.54
N GLN A 35 7.81 3.36 -1.08
CA GLN A 35 7.54 1.93 -1.31
C GLN A 35 6.21 1.48 -0.68
N ILE A 36 5.93 1.90 0.56
CA ILE A 36 4.67 1.58 1.24
C ILE A 36 3.48 2.12 0.44
N ILE A 37 3.50 3.40 0.08
CA ILE A 37 2.41 4.05 -0.66
C ILE A 37 2.22 3.38 -2.03
N ILE A 38 3.31 3.10 -2.75
CA ILE A 38 3.28 2.38 -4.04
C ILE A 38 2.61 1.01 -3.89
N ASN A 39 3.01 0.23 -2.88
CA ASN A 39 2.49 -1.11 -2.66
C ASN A 39 0.98 -1.09 -2.38
N LEU A 40 0.53 -0.14 -1.55
CA LEU A 40 -0.88 0.02 -1.22
C LEU A 40 -1.69 0.42 -2.46
N LEU A 41 -1.21 1.41 -3.22
CA LEU A 41 -1.87 1.86 -4.45
C LEU A 41 -1.93 0.79 -5.52
N PHE A 42 -0.85 0.03 -5.75
CA PHE A 42 -0.89 -1.06 -6.72
C PHE A 42 -1.87 -2.15 -6.32
N ASN A 43 -1.92 -2.51 -5.05
CA ASN A 43 -2.89 -3.49 -4.57
C ASN A 43 -4.32 -2.96 -4.76
N ALA A 44 -4.59 -1.72 -4.36
CA ALA A 44 -5.88 -1.08 -4.53
C ALA A 44 -6.34 -1.10 -6.00
N VAL A 45 -5.51 -0.63 -6.94
CA VAL A 45 -5.83 -0.64 -8.37
C VAL A 45 -6.01 -2.05 -8.91
N LYS A 46 -5.13 -2.99 -8.53
CA LYS A 46 -5.18 -4.38 -8.98
C LYS A 46 -6.49 -5.10 -8.59
N PHE A 47 -7.03 -4.80 -7.42
CA PHE A 47 -8.21 -5.49 -6.87
C PHE A 47 -9.51 -4.69 -7.03
N THR A 48 -9.45 -3.51 -7.64
CA THR A 48 -10.62 -2.70 -7.98
C THR A 48 -11.12 -3.04 -9.38
N PRO A 49 -12.41 -3.40 -9.56
CA PRO A 49 -12.97 -3.69 -10.88
C PRO A 49 -13.06 -2.42 -11.75
N GLN A 50 -13.29 -2.61 -13.05
CA GLN A 50 -13.50 -1.49 -13.99
C GLN A 50 -14.63 -0.57 -13.49
N ARG A 51 -14.46 0.74 -13.71
CA ARG A 51 -15.34 1.82 -13.20
C ARG A 51 -15.36 1.96 -11.68
N GLY A 52 -14.51 1.24 -10.95
CA GLY A 52 -14.28 1.46 -9.53
C GLY A 52 -13.38 2.67 -9.27
N ARG A 53 -13.17 2.96 -7.98
CA ARG A 53 -12.40 4.12 -7.52
C ARG A 53 -11.36 3.72 -6.49
N VAL A 54 -10.21 4.36 -6.57
CA VAL A 54 -9.17 4.37 -5.55
C VAL A 54 -8.89 5.81 -5.15
N SER A 55 -8.85 6.07 -3.86
CA SER A 55 -8.58 7.40 -3.29
C SER A 55 -7.45 7.34 -2.28
N VAL A 56 -6.59 8.36 -2.29
CA VAL A 56 -5.56 8.57 -1.28
C VAL A 56 -5.90 9.84 -0.50
N SER A 57 -5.94 9.75 0.82
CA SER A 57 -6.12 10.92 1.67
C SER A 57 -5.03 11.01 2.73
N VAL A 58 -4.71 12.23 3.14
CA VAL A 58 -3.81 12.48 4.27
C VAL A 58 -4.52 13.38 5.26
N MET A 59 -4.47 13.01 6.53
CA MET A 59 -5.10 13.76 7.61
C MET A 59 -4.21 13.79 8.84
N ARG A 60 -4.26 14.90 9.59
CA ARG A 60 -3.65 14.98 10.92
C ARG A 60 -4.44 14.09 11.87
N LYS A 61 -3.76 13.22 12.61
CA LYS A 61 -4.39 12.31 13.58
C LYS A 61 -3.42 11.96 14.70
N ASN A 62 -3.86 12.07 15.95
CA ASN A 62 -3.12 11.64 17.15
C ASN A 62 -1.67 12.16 17.22
N GLY A 63 -1.44 13.44 16.90
CA GLY A 63 -0.10 14.04 16.90
C GLY A 63 0.81 13.63 15.74
N GLY A 64 0.28 12.88 14.76
CA GLY A 64 0.99 12.50 13.53
C GLY A 64 0.13 12.69 12.28
N LEU A 65 0.53 12.00 11.21
CA LEU A 65 -0.21 11.92 9.96
C LEU A 65 -0.77 10.52 9.76
N ALA A 66 -2.02 10.44 9.36
CA ALA A 66 -2.63 9.23 8.83
C ALA A 66 -2.74 9.37 7.31
N ILE A 67 -2.19 8.38 6.60
CA ILE A 67 -2.36 8.23 5.15
C ILE A 67 -3.38 7.09 4.96
N GLU A 68 -4.50 7.37 4.32
CA GLU A 68 -5.52 6.38 3.99
C GLU A 68 -5.50 6.10 2.48
N VAL A 69 -5.46 4.83 2.11
CA VAL A 69 -5.75 4.38 0.76
C VAL A 69 -7.06 3.61 0.82
N ARG A 70 -8.08 4.09 0.12
CA ARG A 70 -9.40 3.47 0.07
C ARG A 70 -9.73 3.08 -1.35
N ASP A 71 -10.25 1.87 -1.53
CA ASP A 71 -10.69 1.35 -2.81
C ASP A 71 -12.12 0.81 -2.76
N THR A 72 -12.76 0.70 -3.92
CA THR A 72 -14.09 0.08 -4.09
C THR A 72 -13.98 -1.35 -4.61
N GLY A 73 -12.87 -2.03 -4.33
CA GLY A 73 -12.59 -3.38 -4.78
C GLY A 73 -13.34 -4.45 -3.99
N ILE A 74 -13.03 -5.71 -4.29
CA ILE A 74 -13.67 -6.90 -3.71
C ILE A 74 -13.40 -7.08 -2.20
N GLY A 75 -12.57 -6.22 -1.60
CA GLY A 75 -12.13 -6.31 -0.23
C GLY A 75 -11.17 -7.48 0.05
N ILE A 76 -10.79 -7.61 1.32
CA ILE A 76 -10.02 -8.76 1.82
C ILE A 76 -10.97 -9.57 2.69
N ALA A 77 -11.25 -10.82 2.31
CA ALA A 77 -12.02 -11.72 3.17
C ALA A 77 -11.35 -11.81 4.55
N ALA A 78 -12.13 -11.69 5.64
CA ALA A 78 -11.63 -11.59 7.01
C ALA A 78 -10.65 -12.72 7.43
N ARG A 79 -10.63 -13.83 6.70
CA ARG A 79 -9.76 -14.99 6.91
C ARG A 79 -8.43 -14.96 6.14
N ARG A 80 -8.18 -13.92 5.32
CA ARG A 80 -6.95 -13.74 4.55
C ARG A 80 -6.19 -12.49 5.03
N ASN A 81 -5.84 -12.46 6.31
CA ASN A 81 -4.63 -11.76 6.71
C ASN A 81 -3.46 -12.72 6.47
N PRO A 82 -2.54 -12.46 5.52
CA PRO A 82 -1.22 -13.06 5.67
C PRO A 82 -0.68 -12.64 7.05
N PRO A 83 0.04 -13.50 7.79
CA PRO A 83 0.71 -13.06 9.00
C PRO A 83 1.51 -11.81 8.65
N GLY A 84 1.32 -10.75 9.43
CA GLY A 84 2.00 -9.48 9.24
C GLY A 84 3.50 -9.71 9.03
N HIS A 85 4.14 -8.82 8.27
CA HIS A 85 5.59 -8.78 8.07
C HIS A 85 6.34 -9.23 9.33
N GLY A 86 6.74 -10.51 9.33
CA GLY A 86 7.01 -11.29 10.53
C GLY A 86 7.42 -12.71 10.18
N ALA A 87 8.23 -12.84 9.14
CA ALA A 87 9.09 -14.00 8.95
C ALA A 87 10.45 -13.47 8.51
N VAL A 88 11.23 -13.01 9.50
CA VAL A 88 12.69 -13.01 9.36
C VAL A 88 13.05 -14.46 9.06
N ARG A 89 13.43 -14.77 7.82
CA ARG A 89 13.99 -16.08 7.49
C ARG A 89 15.25 -16.24 8.35
N PRO A 90 15.33 -17.24 9.26
CA PRO A 90 16.62 -17.57 9.82
C PRO A 90 17.51 -18.06 8.66
N GLY A 91 18.76 -17.64 8.71
CA GLY A 91 19.76 -17.85 7.65
C GLY A 91 19.95 -19.32 7.27
N ARG A 92 20.64 -19.49 6.14
CA ARG A 92 21.08 -20.77 5.56
C ARG A 92 21.45 -21.83 6.61
N LYS A 93 21.03 -23.07 6.36
CA LYS A 93 21.51 -24.29 7.02
C LYS A 93 23.04 -24.41 6.91
N PRO A 94 23.74 -24.80 7.99
CA PRO A 94 24.95 -25.60 7.89
C PRO A 94 24.62 -27.07 8.21
N ASP A 95 24.98 -27.95 7.28
CA ASP A 95 25.38 -29.35 7.43
C ASP A 95 24.55 -30.26 8.36
N GLN A 96 23.71 -31.11 7.76
CA GLN A 96 23.38 -32.41 8.33
C GLN A 96 24.19 -33.47 7.59
N PRO A 97 25.11 -34.19 8.25
CA PRO A 97 25.69 -35.39 7.66
C PRO A 97 24.58 -36.45 7.55
N GLN A 98 24.42 -37.01 6.35
CA GLN A 98 23.59 -38.19 6.15
C GLN A 98 24.32 -39.39 6.74
N ILE A 99 23.77 -39.98 7.80
CA ILE A 99 23.97 -41.38 8.17
C ILE A 99 22.62 -41.91 8.68
#